data_AF-A0A848LD21-F1
#
_entry.id   AF-A0A848LD21-F1
#
_cell.length_a   1.000
_cell.length_b   1.000
_cell.length_c   1.000
_cell.angle_alpha   90.00
_cell.angle_beta   90.00
_cell.angle_gamma   90.00
#
_symmetry.space_group_name_H-M   'P 1'
#
loop_
_entity.id
_entity.type
_entity.pdbx_description
1 polymer ?
#
loop_
_entity_poly.entity_id
_entity_poly.type
_entity_poly.pdbx_seq_one_letter_code
_entity_poly.pdbx_strand_id
1 'polypeptide(L)'
;MSSRKKLALILSVVAVAVVGLAVWGWLYYRGMRALGEGLATGDGRGGGLFRAEKPTDTEARVNLLALCDAVQSYRDEHGTYLTAGPTPKEVPRGGELVEFPKEEPFQHIGFDPGEKVRFQYEVTVQESPVGEPEVSCLARGDFDGDGQNAVYRVRLDSNGMTSPIEVEREGE
;
A
#
# COMPACT_ATOMS: atom_id res chain seq x y z
N MET A 1 34.98 -33.47 -49.02
CA MET A 1 33.67 -32.79 -49.02
C MET A 1 33.83 -31.43 -49.72
N SER A 2 33.24 -31.28 -50.92
CA SER A 2 33.52 -30.18 -51.87
C SER A 2 33.27 -28.79 -51.29
N SER A 3 34.20 -27.84 -51.56
CA SER A 3 34.20 -26.44 -51.11
C SER A 3 32.85 -25.73 -51.32
N ARG A 4 32.11 -26.10 -52.38
CA ARG A 4 30.79 -25.55 -52.70
C ARG A 4 29.73 -25.87 -51.63
N LYS A 5 29.81 -27.03 -50.98
CA LYS A 5 28.88 -27.43 -49.90
C LYS A 5 29.11 -26.62 -48.61
N LYS A 6 30.36 -26.29 -48.31
CA LYS A 6 30.72 -25.45 -47.15
C LYS A 6 30.24 -24.01 -47.35
N LEU A 7 30.38 -23.47 -48.57
CA LEU A 7 29.97 -22.12 -48.92
C LEU A 7 28.43 -21.96 -48.89
N ALA A 8 27.70 -22.97 -49.36
CA ALA A 8 26.23 -23.00 -49.26
C ALA A 8 25.73 -23.09 -47.81
N LEU A 9 26.39 -23.85 -46.95
CA LEU A 9 26.04 -23.96 -45.52
C LEU A 9 26.26 -22.62 -44.81
N ILE A 10 27.38 -21.95 -45.05
CA ILE A 10 27.69 -20.65 -44.43
C ILE A 10 26.68 -19.59 -44.86
N LEU A 11 26.34 -19.53 -46.16
CA LEU A 11 25.32 -18.60 -46.66
C LEU A 11 23.93 -18.85 -46.02
N SER A 12 23.57 -20.11 -45.78
CA SER A 12 22.30 -20.46 -45.14
C SER A 12 22.23 -20.01 -43.68
N VAL A 13 23.33 -20.14 -42.92
CA VAL A 13 23.39 -19.72 -41.52
C VAL A 13 23.33 -18.20 -41.41
N VAL A 14 24.04 -17.49 -42.29
CA VAL A 14 24.00 -16.02 -42.33
C VAL A 14 22.59 -15.52 -42.68
N ALA A 15 21.92 -16.14 -43.64
CA ALA A 15 20.55 -15.76 -44.00
C ALA A 15 19.56 -15.92 -42.82
N VAL A 16 19.65 -17.02 -42.07
CA VAL A 16 18.80 -17.25 -40.90
C VAL A 16 19.09 -16.24 -39.78
N ALA A 17 20.36 -15.91 -39.53
CA ALA A 17 20.73 -14.91 -38.54
C ALA A 17 20.19 -13.51 -38.90
N VAL A 18 20.29 -13.11 -40.16
CA VAL A 18 19.76 -11.82 -40.65
C VAL A 18 18.24 -11.75 -40.50
N VAL A 19 17.52 -12.82 -40.86
CA VAL A 19 16.06 -12.89 -40.70
C VAL A 19 15.68 -12.86 -39.21
N GLY A 20 16.39 -13.59 -38.36
CA GLY A 20 16.16 -13.59 -36.91
C GLY A 20 16.34 -12.20 -36.30
N LEU A 21 17.40 -11.50 -36.67
CA LEU A 21 17.65 -10.12 -36.20
C LEU A 21 16.62 -9.12 -36.75
N ALA A 22 16.17 -9.29 -38.00
CA ALA A 22 15.13 -8.46 -38.57
C ALA A 22 13.77 -8.66 -37.87
N VAL A 23 13.41 -9.90 -37.56
CA VAL A 23 12.19 -10.24 -36.82
C VAL A 23 12.28 -9.71 -35.38
N TRP A 24 13.40 -9.91 -34.70
CA TRP A 24 13.61 -9.40 -33.34
C TRP A 24 13.57 -7.87 -33.31
N GLY A 25 14.24 -7.20 -34.24
CA GLY A 25 14.21 -5.74 -34.39
C GLY A 25 12.80 -5.22 -34.72
N TRP A 26 12.04 -5.92 -35.56
CA TRP A 26 10.66 -5.57 -35.85
C TRP A 26 9.74 -5.73 -34.64
N LEU A 27 9.89 -6.82 -33.86
CA LEU A 27 9.15 -7.03 -32.62
C LEU A 27 9.49 -5.98 -31.56
N TYR A 28 10.78 -5.66 -31.41
CA TYR A 28 11.25 -4.60 -30.52
C TYR A 28 10.68 -3.23 -30.93
N TYR A 29 10.75 -2.89 -32.22
CA TYR A 29 10.20 -1.63 -32.75
C TYR A 29 8.68 -1.57 -32.59
N ARG A 30 7.97 -2.67 -32.82
CA ARG A 30 6.52 -2.78 -32.60
C ARG A 30 6.15 -2.61 -31.13
N GLY A 31 6.90 -3.22 -30.20
CA GLY A 31 6.69 -3.05 -28.76
C GLY A 31 6.96 -1.61 -28.30
N MET A 32 8.03 -0.99 -28.79
CA MET A 32 8.36 0.41 -28.50
C MET A 32 7.30 1.39 -29.04
N ARG A 33 6.71 1.12 -30.22
CA ARG A 33 5.58 1.92 -30.72
C ARG A 33 4.32 1.78 -29.87
N ALA A 34 4.01 0.58 -29.39
CA ALA A 34 2.88 0.37 -28.48
C ALA A 34 3.06 1.14 -27.16
N LEU A 35 4.29 1.27 -26.66
CA LEU A 35 4.60 2.08 -25.48
C LEU A 35 4.55 3.60 -25.77
N GLY A 36 4.97 4.02 -26.97
CA GLY A 36 4.94 5.43 -27.37
C GLY A 36 3.55 5.99 -27.65
N GLU A 37 2.65 5.19 -28.23
CA GLU A 37 1.26 5.61 -28.52
C GLU A 37 0.37 5.61 -27.27
N GLY A 38 0.71 4.86 -26.23
CA GLY A 38 0.00 4.85 -24.94
C GLY A 38 0.21 6.09 -24.07
N LEU A 39 1.23 6.90 -24.35
CA LEU A 39 1.58 8.10 -23.56
C LEU A 39 1.00 9.40 -24.15
N ALA A 40 0.43 9.37 -25.36
CA ALA A 40 0.12 10.57 -26.14
C ALA A 40 -1.36 10.76 -26.51
N THR A 41 -2.30 10.15 -25.78
CA THR A 41 -3.74 10.44 -25.97
C THR A 41 -4.34 11.04 -24.71
N GLY A 42 -4.62 12.34 -24.74
CA GLY A 42 -5.38 13.07 -23.71
C GLY A 42 -6.88 12.73 -23.65
N ASP A 43 -7.36 11.79 -24.48
CA ASP A 43 -8.80 11.57 -24.71
C ASP A 43 -9.37 10.28 -24.09
N GLY A 44 -8.71 9.70 -23.08
CA GLY A 44 -9.34 8.72 -22.18
C GLY A 44 -9.85 7.42 -22.80
N ARG A 45 -9.50 7.10 -24.05
CA ARG A 45 -9.93 5.89 -24.79
C ARG A 45 -8.79 4.89 -25.03
N GLY A 46 -7.68 5.02 -24.30
CA GLY A 46 -6.60 4.03 -24.26
C GLY A 46 -6.95 2.86 -23.34
N GLY A 47 -6.80 1.62 -23.84
CA GLY A 47 -7.24 0.40 -23.17
C GLY A 47 -6.61 0.16 -21.80
N GLY A 48 -7.44 0.21 -20.76
CA GLY A 48 -7.78 -0.92 -19.89
C GLY A 48 -6.70 -1.67 -19.08
N LEU A 49 -5.40 -1.39 -19.20
CA LEU A 49 -4.37 -2.07 -18.41
C LEU A 49 -3.88 -1.29 -17.19
N PHE A 50 -4.20 0.00 -17.12
CA PHE A 50 -3.96 0.83 -15.94
C PHE A 50 -5.18 1.72 -15.72
N ARG A 51 -6.28 1.14 -15.25
CA ARG A 51 -7.21 1.95 -14.44
C ARG A 51 -6.38 2.45 -13.27
N ALA A 52 -6.44 3.76 -12.98
CA ALA A 52 -5.93 4.27 -11.71
C ALA A 52 -6.44 3.34 -10.61
N GLU A 53 -5.51 2.66 -9.95
CA GLU A 53 -5.85 1.63 -8.97
C GLU A 53 -6.68 2.31 -7.88
N LYS A 54 -7.86 1.75 -7.60
CA LYS A 54 -8.70 2.31 -6.54
C LYS A 54 -7.88 2.32 -5.24
N PRO A 55 -7.99 3.38 -4.41
CA PRO A 55 -7.42 3.35 -3.07
C PRO A 55 -7.82 2.04 -2.37
N THR A 56 -6.86 1.33 -1.80
CA THR A 56 -7.11 0.08 -1.07
C THR A 56 -6.94 0.31 0.43
N ASP A 57 -7.54 -0.57 1.24
CA ASP A 57 -7.42 -0.56 2.70
C ASP A 57 -6.05 -1.06 3.21
N THR A 58 -5.12 -1.37 2.29
CA THR A 58 -3.76 -1.83 2.61
C THR A 58 -3.03 -0.86 3.53
N GLU A 59 -3.15 0.46 3.28
CA GLU A 59 -2.53 1.49 4.12
C GLU A 59 -3.01 1.38 5.57
N ALA A 60 -4.33 1.31 5.78
CA ALA A 60 -4.90 1.17 7.10
C ALA A 60 -4.39 -0.09 7.81
N ARG A 61 -4.39 -1.24 7.14
CA ARG A 61 -3.96 -2.51 7.75
C ARG A 61 -2.49 -2.49 8.15
N VAL A 62 -1.60 -2.00 7.28
CA VAL A 62 -0.16 -1.96 7.54
C VAL A 62 0.14 -0.99 8.67
N ASN A 63 -0.39 0.23 8.59
CA ASN A 63 -0.13 1.26 9.59
C ASN A 63 -0.79 0.95 10.93
N LEU A 64 -1.97 0.31 10.94
CA LEU A 64 -2.63 -0.11 12.18
C LEU A 64 -1.82 -1.16 12.94
N LEU A 65 -1.23 -2.14 12.23
CA LEU A 65 -0.36 -3.14 12.85
C LEU A 65 0.93 -2.49 13.38
N ALA A 66 1.53 -1.59 12.60
CA ALA A 66 2.69 -0.82 13.03
C ALA A 66 2.39 0.05 14.26
N LEU A 67 1.18 0.64 14.34
CA LEU A 67 0.74 1.40 15.50
C LEU A 67 0.65 0.54 16.75
N CYS A 68 0.05 -0.65 16.67
CA CYS A 68 -0.02 -1.54 17.83
C CYS A 68 1.36 -2.07 18.24
N ASP A 69 2.24 -2.38 17.29
CA ASP A 69 3.61 -2.80 17.57
C ASP A 69 4.41 -1.69 18.29
N ALA A 70 4.25 -0.45 17.85
CA ALA A 70 4.85 0.73 18.48
C ALA A 70 4.34 0.94 19.92
N VAL A 71 3.03 0.82 20.15
CA VAL A 71 2.43 0.91 21.48
C VAL A 71 2.93 -0.22 22.40
N GLN A 72 3.03 -1.44 21.88
CA GLN A 72 3.53 -2.57 22.63
C GLN A 72 5.01 -2.39 23.00
N SER A 73 5.85 -1.97 22.05
CA SER A 73 7.26 -1.68 22.28
C SER A 73 7.44 -0.61 23.35
N TYR A 74 6.64 0.46 23.30
CA TYR A 74 6.65 1.51 24.32
C TYR A 74 6.31 0.95 25.72
N ARG A 75 5.29 0.09 25.81
CA ARG A 75 4.92 -0.56 27.07
C ARG A 75 6.02 -1.46 27.60
N ASP A 76 6.70 -2.20 26.74
CA ASP A 76 7.80 -3.08 27.14
C ASP A 76 9.02 -2.28 27.65
N GLU A 77 9.23 -1.06 27.16
CA GLU A 77 10.30 -0.15 27.61
C GLU A 77 9.93 0.65 28.87
N HIS A 78 8.69 1.14 28.97
CA HIS A 78 8.26 2.11 29.99
C HIS A 78 7.29 1.54 31.04
N GLY A 79 6.75 0.35 30.82
CA GLY A 79 5.80 -0.31 31.71
C GLY A 79 4.37 0.21 31.67
N THR A 80 4.07 1.18 30.79
CA THR A 80 2.73 1.81 30.69
C THR A 80 2.30 1.97 29.23
N TYR A 81 1.00 2.06 28.99
CA TYR A 81 0.44 2.40 27.68
C TYR A 81 0.17 3.90 27.59
N LEU A 82 0.34 4.46 26.39
CA LEU A 82 -0.02 5.84 26.06
C LEU A 82 -1.23 5.88 25.13
N THR A 83 -2.10 6.84 25.37
CA THR A 83 -3.15 7.23 24.41
C THR A 83 -2.57 8.19 23.38
N ALA A 84 -2.98 8.08 22.12
CA ALA A 84 -2.52 8.93 21.04
C ALA A 84 -3.66 9.23 20.05
N GLY A 85 -3.64 10.42 19.45
CA GLY A 85 -4.68 10.86 18.52
C GLY A 85 -6.02 11.17 19.18
N PRO A 86 -7.11 11.25 18.39
CA PRO A 86 -7.17 10.93 16.96
C PRO A 86 -6.42 11.92 16.06
N THR A 87 -5.59 11.40 15.15
CA THR A 87 -4.78 12.22 14.23
C THR A 87 -4.77 11.62 12.81
N PRO A 88 -5.04 12.39 11.76
CA PRO A 88 -5.44 13.81 11.76
C PRO A 88 -6.78 14.04 12.47
N LYS A 89 -7.09 15.29 12.87
CA LYS A 89 -8.29 15.58 13.66
C LYS A 89 -9.60 15.16 12.98
N GLU A 90 -9.65 15.27 11.66
CA GLU A 90 -10.79 14.85 10.84
C GLU A 90 -10.44 13.56 10.11
N VAL A 91 -11.44 12.69 9.95
CA VAL A 91 -11.31 11.46 9.18
C VAL A 91 -11.20 11.83 7.69
N PRO A 92 -10.12 11.41 6.99
CA PRO A 92 -9.97 11.70 5.57
C PRO A 92 -11.09 11.07 4.75
N ARG A 93 -11.58 11.82 3.74
CA ARG A 93 -12.75 11.47 2.92
C ARG A 93 -12.38 11.20 1.48
N GLY A 94 -13.15 10.36 0.79
CA GLY A 94 -12.94 10.04 -0.62
C GLY A 94 -11.57 9.45 -0.97
N GLY A 95 -10.88 8.86 0.01
CA GLY A 95 -9.51 8.36 -0.15
C GLY A 95 -8.46 9.44 -0.42
N GLU A 96 -8.74 10.70 -0.08
CA GLU A 96 -7.80 11.81 -0.23
C GLU A 96 -6.64 11.71 0.77
N LEU A 97 -5.45 12.11 0.31
CA LEU A 97 -4.26 12.20 1.15
C LEU A 97 -4.27 13.53 1.90
N VAL A 98 -4.33 13.47 3.22
CA VAL A 98 -4.22 14.62 4.11
C VAL A 98 -2.89 14.58 4.86
N GLU A 99 -2.44 15.73 5.37
CA GLU A 99 -1.22 15.79 6.17
C GLU A 99 -1.39 15.08 7.52
N PHE A 100 -0.39 14.29 7.90
CA PHE A 100 -0.30 13.71 9.24
C PHE A 100 0.55 14.63 10.12
N PRO A 101 -0.07 15.47 10.98
CA PRO A 101 0.70 16.37 11.82
C PRO A 101 1.53 15.58 12.82
N LYS A 102 2.74 16.07 13.06
CA LYS A 102 3.67 15.51 14.03
C LYS A 102 3.18 15.85 15.44
N GLU A 103 2.50 14.91 16.08
CA GLU A 103 2.04 15.04 17.46
C GLU A 103 2.93 14.27 18.43
N GLU A 104 3.13 14.84 19.62
CA GLU A 104 4.06 14.33 20.62
C GLU A 104 3.72 12.90 21.11
N PRO A 105 2.45 12.50 21.35
CA PRO A 105 2.12 11.13 21.74
C PRO A 105 2.52 10.09 20.70
N PHE A 106 2.36 10.38 19.40
CA PHE A 106 2.77 9.48 18.33
C PHE A 106 4.29 9.40 18.20
N GLN A 107 5.00 10.52 18.43
CA GLN A 107 6.46 10.52 18.46
C GLN A 107 7.01 9.72 19.63
N HIS A 108 6.38 9.80 20.81
CA HIS A 108 6.79 9.07 21.99
C HIS A 108 6.63 7.57 21.85
N ILE A 109 5.53 7.09 21.26
CA ILE A 109 5.37 5.67 20.96
C ILE A 109 6.18 5.22 19.73
N GLY A 110 6.78 6.15 18.97
CA GLY A 110 7.59 5.83 17.79
C GLY A 110 6.79 5.52 16.53
N PHE A 111 5.54 5.95 16.43
CA PHE A 111 4.70 5.74 15.27
C PHE A 111 4.82 6.87 14.24
N ASP A 112 5.20 6.53 13.00
CA ASP A 112 5.28 7.45 11.86
C ASP A 112 4.70 6.79 10.59
N PRO A 113 3.45 7.11 10.18
CA PRO A 113 2.84 6.58 8.97
C PRO A 113 3.28 7.32 7.69
N GLY A 114 4.19 8.30 7.81
CA GLY A 114 4.61 9.20 6.75
C GLY A 114 3.94 10.58 6.81
N GLU A 115 4.31 11.47 5.89
CA GLU A 115 3.85 12.88 5.89
C GLU A 115 2.37 13.04 5.52
N LYS A 116 1.81 12.09 4.77
CA LYS A 116 0.44 12.12 4.30
C LYS A 116 -0.22 10.76 4.41
N VAL A 117 -1.48 10.77 4.85
CA VAL A 117 -2.27 9.57 5.13
C VAL A 117 -3.68 9.70 4.59
N ARG A 118 -4.33 8.57 4.34
CA ARG A 118 -5.75 8.47 3.95
C ARG A 118 -6.64 8.01 5.10
N PHE A 119 -6.04 7.76 6.26
CA PHE A 119 -6.72 7.30 7.46
C PHE A 119 -6.33 8.16 8.65
N GLN A 120 -7.27 8.34 9.58
CA GLN A 120 -7.02 8.85 10.92
C GLN A 120 -6.61 7.68 11.81
N TYR A 121 -5.63 7.89 12.66
CA TYR A 121 -5.11 6.91 13.61
C TYR A 121 -5.37 7.36 15.05
N GLU A 122 -5.68 6.40 15.93
CA GLU A 122 -5.92 6.65 17.35
C GLU A 122 -5.51 5.44 18.19
N VAL A 123 -4.99 5.68 19.38
CA VAL A 123 -4.77 4.68 20.42
C VAL A 123 -5.62 5.05 21.62
N THR A 124 -6.51 4.14 22.00
CA THR A 124 -7.34 4.27 23.19
C THR A 124 -6.93 3.24 24.22
N VAL A 125 -6.86 3.66 25.48
CA VAL A 125 -6.56 2.79 26.63
C VAL A 125 -7.75 2.91 27.57
N GLN A 126 -8.41 1.78 27.83
CA GLN A 126 -9.56 1.69 28.73
C GLN A 126 -9.23 0.72 29.86
N GLU A 127 -9.72 1.00 31.06
CA GLU A 127 -9.60 0.05 32.17
C GLU A 127 -10.72 -0.99 32.06
N SER A 128 -10.36 -2.25 31.94
CA SER A 128 -11.34 -3.34 31.90
C SER A 128 -12.01 -3.54 33.26
N PRO A 129 -13.18 -4.19 33.33
CA PRO A 129 -13.87 -4.50 34.60
C PRO A 129 -13.04 -5.34 35.59
N VAL A 130 -11.99 -6.00 35.10
CA VAL A 130 -11.04 -6.80 35.89
C VAL A 130 -9.77 -6.03 36.27
N GLY A 131 -9.70 -4.73 35.97
CA GLY A 131 -8.58 -3.85 36.33
C GLY A 131 -7.35 -3.95 35.43
N GLU A 132 -7.46 -4.69 34.32
CA GLU A 132 -6.40 -4.76 33.31
C GLU A 132 -6.62 -3.70 32.22
N PRO A 133 -5.57 -3.03 31.73
CA PRO A 133 -5.69 -2.10 30.61
C PRO A 133 -6.04 -2.83 29.31
N GLU A 134 -7.16 -2.45 28.69
CA GLU A 134 -7.55 -2.84 27.33
C GLU A 134 -7.13 -1.73 26.37
N VAL A 135 -6.23 -2.06 25.44
CA VAL A 135 -5.73 -1.10 24.45
C VAL A 135 -6.35 -1.41 23.11
N SER A 136 -6.91 -0.39 22.45
CA SER A 136 -7.39 -0.48 21.07
C SER A 136 -6.65 0.53 20.19
N CYS A 137 -5.98 0.01 19.16
CA CYS A 137 -5.50 0.82 18.04
C CYS A 137 -6.61 0.92 17.01
N LEU A 138 -6.78 2.11 16.42
CA LEU A 138 -7.85 2.41 15.49
C LEU A 138 -7.30 3.08 14.24
N ALA A 139 -7.85 2.71 13.09
CA ALA A 139 -7.72 3.47 11.85
C ALA A 139 -9.13 3.76 11.28
N ARG A 140 -9.42 5.03 10.95
CA ARG A 140 -10.71 5.46 10.38
C ARG A 140 -10.51 6.13 9.04
N GLY A 141 -11.33 5.80 8.04
CA GLY A 141 -11.26 6.45 6.73
C GLY A 141 -12.44 6.11 5.84
N ASP A 142 -12.85 7.06 5.00
CA ASP A 142 -13.78 6.87 3.89
C ASP A 142 -12.95 6.75 2.60
N PHE A 143 -12.38 5.57 2.38
CA PHE A 143 -11.41 5.34 1.29
C PHE A 143 -12.08 5.01 -0.04
N ASP A 144 -13.32 4.48 -0.01
CA ASP A 144 -14.13 4.17 -1.19
C ASP A 144 -15.03 5.33 -1.62
N GLY A 145 -15.15 6.38 -0.80
CA GLY A 145 -15.82 7.64 -1.12
C GLY A 145 -17.33 7.53 -1.08
N ASP A 146 -17.87 6.56 -0.34
CA ASP A 146 -19.31 6.37 -0.18
C ASP A 146 -19.91 7.21 0.97
N GLY A 147 -19.06 7.94 1.70
CA GLY A 147 -19.43 8.82 2.80
C GLY A 147 -19.55 8.11 4.14
N GLN A 148 -19.38 6.78 4.20
CA GLN A 148 -19.31 6.00 5.43
C GLN A 148 -17.85 5.73 5.78
N ASN A 149 -17.51 5.92 7.05
CA ASN A 149 -16.16 5.61 7.50
C ASN A 149 -16.04 4.11 7.75
N ALA A 150 -15.01 3.50 7.18
CA ALA A 150 -14.53 2.20 7.64
C ALA A 150 -13.67 2.41 8.90
N VAL A 151 -13.95 1.65 9.96
CA VAL A 151 -13.22 1.62 11.22
C VAL A 151 -12.50 0.29 11.32
N TYR A 152 -11.18 0.35 11.29
CA TYR A 152 -10.30 -0.80 11.51
C TYR A 152 -9.84 -0.78 12.96
N ARG A 153 -9.97 -1.91 13.66
CA ARG A 153 -9.60 -2.04 15.06
C ARG A 153 -8.72 -3.25 15.28
N VAL A 154 -7.68 -3.06 16.09
CA VAL A 154 -6.89 -4.14 16.68
C VAL A 154 -6.83 -3.88 18.18
N ARG A 155 -7.11 -4.91 18.96
CA ARG A 155 -6.95 -4.89 20.42
C ARG A 155 -5.63 -5.54 20.81
N LEU A 156 -4.96 -4.99 21.81
CA LEU A 156 -3.85 -5.64 22.49
C LEU A 156 -4.37 -6.24 23.80
N ASP A 157 -4.07 -7.52 24.02
CA ASP A 157 -4.33 -8.17 25.31
C ASP A 157 -3.23 -7.86 26.34
N SER A 158 -3.40 -8.33 27.58
CA SER A 158 -2.44 -8.09 28.66
C SER A 158 -1.07 -8.75 28.45
N ASN A 159 -0.94 -9.67 27.50
CA ASN A 159 0.31 -10.30 27.09
C ASN A 159 0.97 -9.61 25.89
N GLY A 160 0.35 -8.56 25.34
CA GLY A 160 0.83 -7.86 24.16
C GLY A 160 0.53 -8.57 22.85
N MET A 161 -0.38 -9.55 22.82
CA MET A 161 -0.82 -10.16 21.58
C MET A 161 -1.92 -9.33 20.93
N THR A 162 -1.81 -9.16 19.61
CA THR A 162 -2.80 -8.48 18.79
C THR A 162 -3.98 -9.39 18.45
N SER A 163 -5.19 -8.86 18.55
CA SER A 163 -6.37 -9.49 17.97
C SER A 163 -6.28 -9.47 16.43
N PRO A 164 -7.07 -10.32 15.74
CA PRO A 164 -7.34 -10.11 14.32
C PRO A 164 -7.86 -8.68 14.07
N ILE A 165 -7.59 -8.15 12.88
CA ILE A 165 -8.11 -6.84 12.46
C ILE A 165 -9.63 -6.97 12.29
N GLU A 166 -10.37 -6.25 13.12
CA GLU A 166 -11.81 -6.06 12.99
C GLU A 166 -12.07 -4.88 12.05
N VAL A 167 -13.09 -5.00 11.19
CA VAL A 167 -13.47 -3.94 10.25
C VAL A 167 -14.97 -3.72 10.38
N GLU A 168 -15.35 -2.50 10.77
CA GLU A 168 -16.73 -2.08 10.95
C GLU A 168 -17.01 -0.85 10.06
N ARG A 169 -18.27 -0.66 9.67
CA ARG A 169 -18.72 0.60 9.04
C ARG A 169 -19.38 1.45 10.12
N GLU A 170 -18.97 2.71 10.23
CA GLU A 170 -19.47 3.63 11.25
C GLU A 170 -21.00 3.83 11.08
N GLY A 171 -21.78 3.29 12.01
CA GLY A 171 -23.26 3.37 12.02
C GLY A 171 -24.00 2.04 11.86
N GLU A 172 -23.29 0.91 11.72
CA GLU A 172 -23.84 -0.47 11.81
C GLU A 172 -23.78 -1.06 13.22
#